data_AF-A0A6V7WMX3-F1
#
_entry.id   AF-A0A6V7WMX3-F1
#
_cell.length_a   1.000
_cell.length_b   1.000
_cell.length_c   1.000
_cell.angle_alpha   90.00
_cell.angle_beta   90.00
_cell.angle_gamma   90.00
#
_symmetry.space_group_name_H-M   'P 1'
#
loop_
_entity.id
_entity.type
_entity.pdbx_description
1 polymer ?
#
loop_
_entity_poly.entity_id
_entity_poly.type
_entity_poly.pdbx_seq_one_letter_code
_entity_poly.pdbx_strand_id
1 'polypeptide(L)'
;MPNNFKINFFNLINESYNYEYSKEWVKDNFHIFLILILFYILLINFSKLFLKNKKIIFNNSINKILALWNLFLAVFSFIGFFRLTPIMFNSIERNGIITTYTQITELQTNQISGFWIFIWVLSKIPELFDTLFLILKGRPIRFMHWFHHSMSILFGTINFIGDNAYLVWVVWMNFFIHSIMYSYYMLTCFSFRFPKIIPQSLTTLQIIQVYLI
;
A
#
# COMPACT_ATOMS: atom_id res chain seq x y z
N MET A 1 30.57 -19.81 0.99
CA MET A 1 29.62 -20.01 2.10
C MET A 1 28.90 -18.69 2.29
N PRO A 2 27.58 -18.58 2.04
CA PRO A 2 26.91 -17.32 2.28
C PRO A 2 26.74 -17.16 3.79
N ASN A 3 27.26 -16.06 4.31
CA ASN A 3 27.16 -15.72 5.73
C ASN A 3 25.68 -15.56 6.09
N ASN A 4 25.23 -16.33 7.08
CA ASN A 4 23.93 -16.22 7.74
C ASN A 4 23.82 -14.91 8.57
N PHE A 5 23.98 -13.75 7.92
CA PHE A 5 23.42 -12.53 8.48
C PHE A 5 21.91 -12.65 8.33
N LYS A 6 21.22 -13.01 9.41
CA LYS A 6 19.78 -12.74 9.52
C LYS A 6 19.60 -11.27 9.21
N ILE A 7 19.09 -10.98 8.02
CA ILE A 7 18.92 -9.62 7.51
C ILE A 7 17.98 -8.89 8.48
N ASN A 8 18.55 -7.95 9.24
CA ASN A 8 17.83 -7.23 10.26
C ASN A 8 17.10 -6.05 9.59
N PHE A 9 15.79 -5.99 9.76
CA PHE A 9 14.93 -4.93 9.22
C PHE A 9 15.44 -3.51 9.58
N PHE A 10 16.06 -3.36 10.75
CA PHE A 10 16.64 -2.09 11.17
C PHE A 10 17.87 -1.68 10.36
N ASN A 11 18.67 -2.63 9.87
CA ASN A 11 19.80 -2.32 9.01
C ASN A 11 19.33 -1.89 7.62
N LEU A 12 18.22 -2.45 7.13
CA LEU A 12 17.55 -2.03 5.88
C LEU A 12 17.07 -0.58 5.87
N ILE A 13 16.74 -0.04 7.04
CA ILE A 13 16.26 1.34 7.19
C ILE A 13 17.41 2.30 7.51
N ASN A 14 18.43 1.85 8.25
CA ASN A 14 19.53 2.69 8.70
C ASN A 14 20.70 2.78 7.69
N GLU A 15 20.88 1.77 6.84
CA GLU A 15 21.87 1.79 5.76
C GLU A 15 21.28 2.38 4.47
N SER A 16 22.15 2.82 3.56
CA SER A 16 21.71 3.24 2.23
C SER A 16 21.03 2.07 1.51
N TYR A 17 19.81 2.30 1.02
CA TYR A 17 19.04 1.29 0.30
C TYR A 17 19.86 0.51 -0.73
N ASN A 18 19.70 -0.81 -0.71
CA ASN A 18 20.28 -1.74 -1.68
C ASN A 18 19.17 -2.64 -2.25
N TYR A 19 19.05 -2.65 -3.58
CA TYR A 19 18.01 -3.37 -4.30
C TYR A 19 18.04 -4.89 -4.05
N GLU A 20 19.21 -5.51 -4.24
CA GLU A 20 19.37 -6.97 -4.08
C GLU A 20 19.13 -7.40 -2.64
N TYR A 21 19.66 -6.65 -1.67
CA TYR A 21 19.45 -6.94 -0.25
C TYR A 21 17.99 -6.85 0.16
N SER A 22 17.28 -5.81 -0.32
CA SER A 22 15.85 -5.64 -0.06
C SER A 22 15.04 -6.78 -0.68
N LYS A 23 15.39 -7.18 -1.91
CA LYS A 23 14.75 -8.29 -2.62
C LYS A 23 14.93 -9.61 -1.89
N GLU A 24 16.16 -9.93 -1.48
CA GLU A 24 16.47 -11.11 -0.69
C GLU A 24 15.68 -11.13 0.63
N TRP A 25 15.60 -9.98 1.33
CA TRP A 25 14.80 -9.91 2.55
C TRP A 25 13.31 -10.18 2.32
N VAL A 26 12.70 -9.60 1.28
CA VAL A 26 11.28 -9.87 0.96
C VAL A 26 11.08 -11.34 0.61
N LYS A 27 12.03 -11.94 -0.13
CA LYS A 27 12.02 -13.36 -0.50
C LYS A 27 12.11 -14.27 0.72
N ASP A 28 13.06 -14.02 1.62
CA ASP A 28 13.26 -14.81 2.83
C ASP A 28 12.04 -14.72 3.77
N ASN A 29 11.40 -13.55 3.81
CA ASN A 29 10.22 -13.29 4.64
C ASN A 29 8.90 -13.52 3.90
N PHE A 30 8.90 -14.06 2.68
CA PHE A 30 7.69 -14.23 1.86
C PHE A 30 6.59 -15.02 2.59
N HIS A 31 6.98 -16.04 3.36
CA HIS A 31 6.09 -16.83 4.18
C HIS A 31 5.32 -16.00 5.24
N ILE A 32 5.92 -14.93 5.78
CA ILE A 32 5.27 -14.03 6.73
C ILE A 32 4.10 -13.31 6.06
N PHE A 33 4.30 -12.82 4.84
CA PHE A 33 3.22 -12.15 4.08
C PHE A 33 2.05 -13.12 3.81
N LEU A 34 2.32 -14.37 3.46
CA LEU A 34 1.29 -15.39 3.28
C LEU A 34 0.52 -15.67 4.58
N ILE A 35 1.23 -15.81 5.70
CA ILE A 35 0.62 -16.01 7.03
C ILE A 35 -0.25 -14.80 7.40
N LEU A 36 0.20 -13.57 7.13
CA LEU A 36 -0.57 -12.35 7.38
C LEU A 36 -1.86 -12.31 6.56
N ILE A 37 -1.82 -12.71 5.28
CA ILE A 37 -3.03 -12.78 4.43
C ILE A 37 -4.01 -13.84 4.95
N LEU A 38 -3.52 -15.03 5.30
CA LEU A 38 -4.36 -16.09 5.86
C LEU A 38 -5.01 -15.63 7.18
N PHE A 39 -4.23 -15.04 8.07
CA PHE A 39 -4.72 -14.47 9.32
C PHE A 39 -5.76 -13.38 9.06
N TYR A 40 -5.52 -12.49 8.11
CA TYR A 40 -6.45 -11.44 7.72
C TYR A 40 -7.80 -12.00 7.22
N ILE A 41 -7.78 -13.03 6.37
CA ILE A 41 -9.01 -13.68 5.87
C ILE A 41 -9.77 -14.37 7.01
N LEU A 42 -9.07 -15.06 7.91
CA LEU A 42 -9.68 -15.67 9.10
C LEU A 42 -10.31 -14.61 10.01
N LEU A 43 -9.61 -13.51 10.28
CA LEU A 43 -10.11 -12.38 11.06
C LEU A 43 -11.39 -11.80 10.47
N ILE A 44 -11.46 -11.63 9.15
CA ILE A 44 -12.66 -11.15 8.45
C ILE A 44 -13.82 -12.12 8.66
N ASN A 45 -13.61 -13.43 8.46
CA ASN A 45 -14.66 -14.42 8.60
C ASN A 45 -15.15 -14.51 10.06
N PHE A 46 -14.25 -14.43 11.02
CA PHE A 46 -14.59 -14.35 12.44
C PHE A 46 -15.39 -13.08 12.74
N SER A 47 -14.96 -11.92 12.25
CA SER A 47 -15.64 -10.63 12.48
C SER A 47 -17.10 -10.64 12.01
N LYS A 48 -17.43 -11.34 10.92
CA LYS A 48 -18.82 -11.48 10.43
C LYS A 48 -19.74 -12.14 11.46
N LEU A 49 -19.23 -12.99 12.34
CA LEU A 49 -20.00 -13.62 13.43
C LEU A 49 -20.33 -12.60 14.53
N PHE A 50 -19.39 -11.72 14.89
CA PHE A 50 -19.61 -10.67 15.90
C PHE A 50 -20.53 -9.56 15.39
N LEU A 51 -20.40 -9.21 14.11
CA LEU A 51 -21.20 -8.17 13.47
C LEU A 51 -22.68 -8.55 13.32
N LYS A 52 -23.03 -9.85 13.36
CA LYS A 52 -24.44 -10.29 13.40
C LYS A 52 -25.14 -9.96 14.71
N ASN A 53 -24.42 -9.82 15.82
CA ASN A 53 -25.00 -9.88 17.17
C ASN A 53 -24.93 -8.58 18.00
N LYS A 54 -24.43 -7.43 17.49
CA LYS A 54 -24.39 -6.19 18.29
C LYS A 54 -24.61 -4.87 17.53
N LYS A 55 -25.30 -3.96 18.23
CA LYS A 55 -25.31 -2.50 18.01
C LYS A 55 -23.89 -1.94 18.13
N ILE A 56 -23.50 -1.19 17.12
CA ILE A 56 -22.14 -0.69 16.89
C ILE A 56 -21.87 0.53 17.76
N ILE A 57 -20.69 0.58 18.36
CA ILE A 57 -20.19 1.71 19.14
C ILE A 57 -19.76 2.81 18.16
N PHE A 58 -20.68 3.74 17.88
CA PHE A 58 -20.34 5.05 17.33
C PHE A 58 -19.70 5.88 18.44
N ASN A 59 -18.38 5.79 18.61
CA ASN A 59 -17.67 6.68 19.53
C ASN A 59 -16.86 7.71 18.73
N ASN A 60 -17.03 9.00 19.07
CA ASN A 60 -16.27 10.11 18.51
C ASN A 60 -14.75 9.89 18.57
N SER A 61 -14.26 9.13 19.56
CA SER A 61 -12.84 8.76 19.67
C SER A 61 -12.34 7.94 18.48
N ILE A 62 -13.14 7.01 17.95
CA ILE A 62 -12.74 6.17 16.80
C ILE A 62 -12.60 7.03 15.53
N ASN A 63 -13.47 8.02 15.34
CA ASN A 63 -13.37 8.91 14.18
C ASN A 63 -12.11 9.80 14.22
N LYS A 64 -11.66 10.24 15.42
CA LYS A 64 -10.40 10.98 15.56
C LYS A 64 -9.20 10.11 15.23
N ILE A 65 -9.15 8.88 15.73
CA ILE A 65 -8.07 7.94 15.43
C ILE A 65 -8.06 7.60 13.94
N LEU A 66 -9.23 7.33 13.35
CA LEU A 66 -9.36 7.07 11.91
C LEU A 66 -8.95 8.30 11.07
N ALA A 67 -9.27 9.51 11.50
CA ALA A 67 -8.82 10.73 10.82
C ALA A 67 -7.29 10.86 10.84
N LEU A 68 -6.66 10.61 11.98
CA LEU A 68 -5.19 10.61 12.11
C LEU A 68 -4.54 9.52 11.26
N TRP A 69 -5.13 8.34 11.24
CA TRP A 69 -4.69 7.22 10.40
C TRP A 69 -4.74 7.58 8.91
N ASN A 70 -5.86 8.12 8.45
CA ASN A 70 -6.03 8.58 7.08
C ASN A 70 -5.05 9.73 6.76
N LEU A 71 -4.82 10.67 7.68
CA LEU A 71 -3.84 11.73 7.49
C LEU A 71 -2.43 11.16 7.32
N PHE A 72 -2.05 10.20 8.17
CA PHE A 72 -0.76 9.52 8.07
C PHE A 72 -0.57 8.86 6.70
N LEU A 73 -1.55 8.09 6.23
CA LEU A 73 -1.46 7.42 4.93
C LEU A 73 -1.49 8.41 3.75
N ALA A 74 -2.23 9.51 3.87
CA ALA A 74 -2.24 10.59 2.88
C ALA A 74 -0.86 11.26 2.76
N VAL A 75 -0.25 11.63 3.89
CA VAL A 75 1.08 12.26 3.94
C VAL A 75 2.15 11.29 3.45
N PHE A 76 2.13 10.03 3.92
CA PHE A 76 3.04 8.98 3.46
C PHE A 76 2.99 8.83 1.93
N SER A 77 1.77 8.77 1.38
CA SER A 77 1.56 8.61 -0.05
C SER A 77 1.97 9.85 -0.85
N PHE A 78 1.70 11.05 -0.32
CA PHE A 78 2.12 12.31 -0.94
C PHE A 78 3.64 12.45 -1.01
N ILE A 79 4.35 12.13 0.08
CA ILE A 79 5.82 12.17 0.11
C ILE A 79 6.40 11.14 -0.86
N GLY A 80 5.86 9.91 -0.87
CA GLY A 80 6.29 8.87 -1.82
C GLY A 80 6.11 9.30 -3.27
N PHE A 81 4.94 9.84 -3.62
CA PHE A 81 4.69 10.39 -4.96
C PHE A 81 5.67 11.52 -5.31
N PHE A 82 5.83 12.51 -4.42
CA PHE A 82 6.69 13.66 -4.66
C PHE A 82 8.17 13.26 -4.83
N ARG A 83 8.63 12.26 -4.08
CA ARG A 83 10.01 11.74 -4.16
C ARG A 83 10.28 10.92 -5.42
N LEU A 84 9.31 10.12 -5.85
CA LEU A 84 9.44 9.28 -7.05
C LEU A 84 9.32 10.07 -8.35
N THR A 85 8.44 11.08 -8.39
CA THR A 85 8.11 11.85 -9.59
C THR A 85 9.31 12.40 -10.37
N PRO A 86 10.27 13.12 -9.77
CA PRO A 86 11.42 13.64 -10.53
C PRO A 86 12.31 12.52 -11.09
N ILE A 87 12.48 11.42 -10.36
CA ILE A 87 13.28 10.27 -10.82
C ILE A 87 12.55 9.56 -11.97
N MET A 88 11.23 9.45 -11.87
CA MET A 88 10.36 8.90 -12.91
C MET A 88 10.50 9.67 -14.22
N PHE A 89 10.33 10.99 -14.20
CA PHE A 89 10.45 11.81 -15.40
C PHE A 89 11.87 11.79 -15.99
N ASN A 90 12.91 11.91 -15.15
CA ASN A 90 14.29 11.82 -15.61
C ASN A 90 14.61 10.45 -16.25
N SER A 91 14.03 9.36 -15.73
CA SER A 91 14.21 8.03 -16.31
C SER A 91 13.47 7.87 -17.63
N ILE A 92 12.25 8.40 -17.73
CA ILE A 92 11.48 8.42 -18.97
C ILE A 92 12.20 9.22 -20.05
N GLU A 93 12.75 10.39 -19.72
CA GLU A 93 13.50 11.22 -20.66
C GLU A 93 14.78 10.53 -21.18
N ARG A 94 15.48 9.80 -20.30
CA ARG A 94 16.75 9.13 -20.67
C ARG A 94 16.55 7.78 -21.36
N ASN A 95 15.62 6.97 -20.89
CA ASN A 95 15.49 5.56 -21.27
C ASN A 95 14.24 5.29 -22.13
N GLY A 96 13.25 6.18 -22.11
CA GLY A 96 11.96 6.00 -22.75
C GLY A 96 10.98 5.15 -21.93
N ILE A 97 9.67 5.33 -22.20
CA ILE A 97 8.58 4.68 -21.45
C ILE A 97 8.68 3.16 -21.50
N ILE A 98 8.91 2.58 -22.69
CA ILE A 98 8.98 1.13 -22.89
C ILE A 98 10.07 0.52 -22.01
N THR A 99 11.25 1.12 -21.97
CA THR A 99 12.37 0.66 -21.15
C THR A 99 12.03 0.75 -19.67
N THR A 100 11.51 1.88 -19.20
CA THR A 100 11.13 2.05 -17.78
C THR A 100 10.01 1.09 -17.33
N TYR A 101 9.22 0.55 -18.26
CA TYR A 101 8.17 -0.42 -17.98
C TYR A 101 8.67 -1.88 -18.04
N THR A 102 9.63 -2.17 -18.91
CA THR A 102 10.04 -3.56 -19.22
C THR A 102 11.38 -3.97 -18.62
N GLN A 103 12.22 -3.01 -18.23
CA GLN A 103 13.58 -3.28 -17.74
C GLN A 103 13.83 -2.62 -16.38
N ILE A 104 14.65 -3.28 -15.56
CA ILE A 104 15.14 -2.71 -14.30
C ILE A 104 16.10 -1.56 -14.63
N THR A 105 15.85 -0.41 -14.04
CA THR A 105 16.60 0.84 -14.28
C THR A 105 17.01 1.48 -12.95
N GLU A 106 17.46 2.72 -12.99
CA GLU A 106 17.64 3.54 -11.79
C GLU A 106 16.36 3.68 -10.97
N LEU A 107 15.17 3.46 -11.55
CA LEU A 107 13.91 3.56 -10.82
C LEU A 107 13.83 2.57 -9.65
N GLN A 108 14.37 1.38 -9.81
CA GLN A 108 14.39 0.35 -8.77
C GLN A 108 15.71 0.35 -7.99
N THR A 109 16.82 0.71 -8.65
CA THR A 109 18.17 0.58 -8.06
C THR A 109 18.67 1.83 -7.35
N ASN A 110 18.12 3.02 -7.64
CA ASN A 110 18.48 4.24 -6.94
C ASN A 110 18.04 4.21 -5.48
N GLN A 111 18.86 4.77 -4.61
CA GLN A 111 18.63 4.77 -3.15
C GLN A 111 17.28 5.38 -2.75
N ILE A 112 16.84 6.45 -3.42
CA ILE A 112 15.60 7.14 -3.06
C ILE A 112 14.41 6.38 -3.63
N SER A 113 14.36 6.18 -4.96
CA SER A 113 13.18 5.58 -5.59
C SER A 113 12.99 4.11 -5.19
N GLY A 114 14.08 3.34 -5.16
CA GLY A 114 14.05 1.95 -4.72
C GLY A 114 13.59 1.80 -3.27
N PHE A 115 14.03 2.69 -2.37
CA PHE A 115 13.54 2.74 -0.99
C PHE A 115 12.04 2.99 -0.91
N TRP A 116 11.52 3.95 -1.70
CA TRP A 116 10.09 4.25 -1.71
C TRP A 116 9.24 3.12 -2.32
N ILE A 117 9.79 2.37 -3.29
CA ILE A 117 9.15 1.15 -3.82
C ILE A 117 9.14 0.07 -2.74
N PHE A 118 10.26 -0.14 -2.05
CA PHE A 118 10.35 -1.14 -0.99
C PHE A 118 9.40 -0.84 0.17
N ILE A 119 9.36 0.40 0.66
CA ILE A 119 8.46 0.78 1.75
C ILE A 119 6.99 0.74 1.32
N TRP A 120 6.69 0.93 0.02
CA TRP A 120 5.36 0.72 -0.53
C TRP A 120 4.93 -0.75 -0.47
N VAL A 121 5.83 -1.69 -0.80
CA VAL A 121 5.54 -3.13 -0.67
C VAL A 121 5.20 -3.47 0.78
N LEU A 122 5.92 -2.87 1.72
CA LEU A 122 5.67 -3.05 3.15
C LEU A 122 4.41 -2.35 3.64
N SER A 123 4.03 -1.20 3.08
CA SER A 123 2.87 -0.42 3.52
C SER A 123 1.54 -1.17 3.36
N LYS A 124 1.49 -2.18 2.50
CA LYS A 124 0.29 -3.02 2.32
C LYS A 124 -0.09 -3.79 3.58
N ILE A 125 0.86 -4.06 4.48
CA ILE A 125 0.60 -4.67 5.79
C ILE A 125 -0.17 -3.70 6.71
N PRO A 126 0.33 -2.48 7.01
CA PRO A 126 -0.43 -1.53 7.81
C PRO A 126 -1.77 -1.14 7.19
N GLU A 127 -1.91 -1.12 5.86
CA GLU A 127 -3.21 -0.86 5.22
C GLU A 127 -4.31 -1.86 5.63
N LEU A 128 -3.97 -3.04 6.17
CA LEU A 128 -4.94 -3.97 6.76
C LEU A 128 -5.71 -3.37 7.96
N PHE A 129 -5.14 -2.36 8.65
CA PHE A 129 -5.82 -1.61 9.72
C PHE A 129 -7.10 -0.91 9.23
N ASP A 130 -7.21 -0.58 7.95
CA ASP A 130 -8.45 -0.02 7.37
C ASP A 130 -9.65 -0.96 7.61
N THR A 131 -9.40 -2.27 7.55
CA THR A 131 -10.41 -3.29 7.81
C THR A 131 -10.76 -3.38 9.28
N LEU A 132 -9.77 -3.21 10.17
CA LEU A 132 -10.00 -3.16 11.61
C LEU A 132 -10.91 -1.98 11.98
N PHE A 133 -10.70 -0.80 11.38
CA PHE A 133 -11.61 0.34 11.57
C PHE A 133 -13.03 0.06 11.07
N LEU A 134 -13.20 -0.69 9.96
CA LEU A 134 -14.52 -1.12 9.50
C LEU A 134 -15.20 -2.06 10.51
N ILE A 135 -14.46 -3.04 11.04
CA ILE A 135 -14.95 -3.97 12.07
C ILE A 135 -15.36 -3.22 13.34
N LEU A 136 -14.52 -2.29 13.82
CA LEU A 136 -14.79 -1.47 14.99
C LEU A 136 -16.02 -0.57 14.80
N LYS A 137 -16.22 -0.04 13.58
CA LYS A 137 -17.41 0.72 13.18
C LYS A 137 -18.57 -0.17 12.73
N GLY A 138 -18.45 -1.47 12.97
CA GLY A 138 -19.32 -2.55 12.52
C GLY A 138 -19.91 -2.44 11.12
N ARG A 139 -19.15 -1.86 10.19
CA ARG A 139 -19.55 -1.81 8.80
C ARG A 139 -19.29 -3.17 8.15
N PRO A 140 -20.21 -3.66 7.31
CA PRO A 140 -19.99 -4.90 6.58
C PRO A 140 -18.77 -4.75 5.67
N ILE A 141 -17.88 -5.73 5.72
CA ILE A 141 -16.68 -5.79 4.89
C ILE A 141 -17.09 -6.33 3.51
N ARG A 142 -17.01 -5.48 2.49
CA ARG A 142 -17.37 -5.83 1.10
C ARG A 142 -16.30 -6.73 0.48
N PHE A 143 -16.70 -7.60 -0.46
CA PHE A 143 -15.79 -8.52 -1.16
C PHE A 143 -14.58 -7.79 -1.76
N MET A 144 -14.83 -6.74 -2.54
CA MET A 144 -13.79 -5.96 -3.20
C MET A 144 -12.74 -5.40 -2.24
N HIS A 145 -13.15 -5.00 -1.03
CA HIS A 145 -12.25 -4.42 -0.02
C HIS A 145 -11.21 -5.43 0.44
N TRP A 146 -11.66 -6.56 0.99
CA TRP A 146 -10.73 -7.53 1.53
C TRP A 146 -9.96 -8.29 0.45
N PHE A 147 -10.59 -8.51 -0.71
CA PHE A 147 -9.92 -9.11 -1.85
C PHE A 147 -8.78 -8.21 -2.34
N HIS A 148 -9.03 -6.91 -2.51
CA HIS A 148 -8.00 -5.94 -2.90
C HIS A 148 -6.84 -5.90 -1.91
N HIS A 149 -7.10 -5.79 -0.60
CA HIS A 149 -6.03 -5.74 0.40
C HIS A 149 -5.17 -7.02 0.39
N SER A 150 -5.79 -8.19 0.36
CA SER A 150 -5.05 -9.46 0.26
C SER A 150 -4.23 -9.56 -1.03
N MET A 151 -4.84 -9.23 -2.17
CA MET A 151 -4.17 -9.31 -3.47
C MET A 151 -3.06 -8.27 -3.60
N SER A 152 -3.22 -7.08 -3.03
CA SER A 152 -2.19 -6.03 -3.08
C SER A 152 -0.90 -6.42 -2.36
N ILE A 153 -1.00 -7.16 -1.24
CA ILE A 153 0.17 -7.70 -0.53
C ILE A 153 0.88 -8.75 -1.40
N LEU A 154 0.13 -9.70 -1.97
CA LEU A 154 0.70 -10.73 -2.86
C LEU A 154 1.33 -10.10 -4.11
N PHE A 155 0.59 -9.21 -4.76
CA PHE A 155 1.04 -8.52 -5.95
C PHE A 155 2.33 -7.76 -5.69
N GLY A 156 2.39 -6.95 -4.62
CA GLY A 156 3.58 -6.17 -4.31
C GLY A 156 4.80 -7.05 -4.02
N THR A 157 4.62 -8.09 -3.20
CA THR A 157 5.72 -8.99 -2.81
C THR A 157 6.23 -9.84 -3.97
N ILE A 158 5.34 -10.46 -4.75
CA ILE A 158 5.72 -11.31 -5.89
C ILE A 158 6.42 -10.48 -6.97
N ASN A 159 5.89 -9.31 -7.30
CA ASN A 159 6.50 -8.47 -8.34
C ASN A 159 7.85 -7.88 -7.91
N PHE A 160 8.00 -7.57 -6.62
CA PHE A 160 9.27 -7.10 -6.10
C PHE A 160 10.34 -8.20 -6.10
N ILE A 161 9.98 -9.43 -5.73
CA ILE A 161 10.89 -10.60 -5.79
C ILE A 161 11.19 -11.00 -7.24
N GLY A 162 10.22 -10.89 -8.14
CA GLY A 162 10.31 -11.34 -9.53
C GLY A 162 11.04 -10.39 -10.48
N ASP A 163 11.69 -9.33 -9.98
CA ASP A 163 12.38 -8.33 -10.79
C ASP A 163 11.47 -7.70 -11.87
N ASN A 164 10.19 -7.53 -11.55
CA ASN A 164 9.21 -6.99 -12.48
C ASN A 164 9.29 -5.47 -12.54
N ALA A 165 9.95 -4.96 -13.58
CA ALA A 165 10.20 -3.54 -13.80
C ALA A 165 8.95 -2.65 -13.70
N TYR A 166 7.81 -3.10 -14.24
CA TYR A 166 6.56 -2.35 -14.27
C TYR A 166 5.99 -2.02 -12.87
N LEU A 167 6.45 -2.68 -11.81
CA LEU A 167 6.03 -2.41 -10.43
C LEU A 167 6.17 -0.94 -10.05
N VAL A 168 7.21 -0.23 -10.54
CA VAL A 168 7.40 1.19 -10.22
C VAL A 168 6.26 2.07 -10.74
N TRP A 169 5.70 1.74 -11.91
CA TRP A 169 4.56 2.47 -12.47
C TRP A 169 3.32 2.30 -11.60
N VAL A 170 3.09 1.08 -11.12
CA VAL A 170 2.00 0.76 -10.20
C VAL A 170 2.17 1.53 -8.88
N VAL A 171 3.36 1.49 -8.30
CA VAL A 171 3.70 2.20 -7.05
C VAL A 171 3.48 3.70 -7.20
N TRP A 172 3.99 4.29 -8.27
CA TRP A 172 3.91 5.74 -8.52
C TRP A 172 2.46 6.20 -8.67
N MET A 173 1.65 5.49 -9.48
CA MET A 173 0.22 5.78 -9.62
C MET A 173 -0.56 5.54 -8.32
N ASN A 174 -0.23 4.48 -7.57
CA ASN A 174 -0.88 4.18 -6.31
C ASN A 174 -0.65 5.29 -5.28
N PHE A 175 0.58 5.77 -5.13
CA PHE A 175 0.89 6.89 -4.24
C PHE A 175 0.10 8.16 -4.59
N PHE A 176 -0.03 8.48 -5.87
CA PHE A 176 -0.84 9.61 -6.31
C PHE A 176 -2.31 9.44 -5.88
N ILE A 177 -2.93 8.32 -6.26
CA ILE A 177 -4.36 8.06 -5.98
C ILE A 177 -4.60 7.97 -4.47
N HIS A 178 -3.71 7.29 -3.72
CA HIS A 178 -3.86 7.10 -2.27
C HIS A 178 -3.69 8.41 -1.51
N SER A 179 -2.84 9.34 -1.97
CA SER A 179 -2.74 10.67 -1.37
C SER A 179 -4.09 11.42 -1.40
N ILE A 180 -4.81 11.34 -2.53
CA ILE A 180 -6.12 11.99 -2.71
C ILE A 180 -7.22 11.22 -1.93
N MET A 181 -7.25 9.89 -2.06
CA MET A 181 -8.24 9.03 -1.42
C MET A 181 -8.23 9.17 0.10
N TYR A 182 -7.05 9.07 0.73
CA TYR A 182 -6.95 9.16 2.17
C TYR A 182 -7.20 10.58 2.68
N SER A 183 -6.83 11.62 1.91
CA SER A 183 -7.23 13.01 2.20
C SER A 183 -8.75 13.15 2.22
N TYR A 184 -9.45 12.55 1.25
CA TYR A 184 -10.91 12.51 1.22
C TYR A 184 -11.48 11.77 2.45
N TYR A 185 -10.96 10.59 2.79
CA TYR A 185 -11.44 9.84 3.97
C TYR A 185 -11.20 10.58 5.28
N MET A 186 -10.07 11.26 5.44
CA MET A 186 -9.80 12.13 6.58
C MET A 186 -10.89 13.21 6.70
N LEU A 187 -11.18 13.94 5.62
CA LEU A 187 -12.18 15.02 5.63
C LEU A 187 -13.59 14.49 5.94
N THR A 188 -13.95 13.30 5.45
CA THR A 188 -15.25 12.69 5.80
C THR A 188 -15.38 12.32 7.28
N CYS A 189 -14.27 12.13 8.01
CA CYS A 189 -14.31 11.89 9.46
C CYS A 189 -14.70 13.15 10.26
N PHE A 190 -14.49 14.34 9.69
CA PHE A 190 -14.92 15.62 10.25
C PHE A 190 -16.30 16.07 9.76
N SER A 191 -17.09 15.15 9.20
CA SER A 191 -18.44 15.41 8.67
C SER A 191 -18.49 16.41 7.50
N PHE A 192 -17.37 16.65 6.80
CA PHE A 192 -17.41 17.39 5.53
C PHE A 192 -18.21 16.61 4.49
N ARG A 193 -19.16 17.29 3.84
CA ARG A 193 -19.97 16.73 2.77
C ARG A 193 -19.38 17.12 1.43
N PHE A 194 -19.05 16.13 0.62
CA PHE A 194 -18.56 16.33 -0.73
C PHE A 194 -19.67 16.06 -1.76
N PRO A 195 -19.64 16.72 -2.93
CA PRO A 195 -20.47 16.34 -4.07
C PRO A 195 -20.24 14.88 -4.44
N LYS A 196 -21.29 14.18 -4.89
CA LYS A 196 -21.23 12.73 -5.23
C LYS A 196 -20.18 12.39 -6.29
N ILE A 197 -19.81 13.35 -7.13
CA ILE A 197 -18.78 13.22 -8.17
C ILE A 197 -17.42 12.85 -7.57
N ILE A 198 -17.04 13.42 -6.43
CA ILE A 198 -15.71 13.20 -5.83
C ILE A 198 -15.49 11.72 -5.43
N PRO A 199 -16.35 11.09 -4.59
CA PRO A 199 -16.19 9.67 -4.27
C PRO A 199 -16.37 8.77 -5.50
N GLN A 200 -17.17 9.16 -6.49
CA GLN A 200 -17.32 8.41 -7.74
C GLN A 200 -16.01 8.41 -8.54
N SER A 201 -15.39 9.58 -8.76
CA SER A 201 -14.10 9.71 -9.44
C SER A 201 -13.00 8.95 -8.71
N LEU A 202 -12.96 8.98 -7.38
CA LEU A 202 -12.00 8.19 -6.59
C LEU A 202 -12.20 6.68 -6.80
N THR A 203 -13.46 6.23 -6.81
CA THR A 203 -13.77 4.82 -7.06
C THR A 203 -13.37 4.41 -8.48
N THR A 204 -13.58 5.28 -9.47
CA THR A 204 -13.15 5.05 -10.86
C THR A 204 -11.62 4.96 -10.94
N LEU A 205 -10.89 5.87 -10.29
CA LEU A 205 -9.42 5.83 -10.26
C LEU A 205 -8.90 4.56 -9.59
N GLN A 206 -9.52 4.10 -8.50
CA GLN A 206 -9.18 2.82 -7.86
C GLN A 206 -9.42 1.62 -8.78
N ILE A 207 -10.55 1.61 -9.50
CA ILE A 207 -10.85 0.52 -10.44
C ILE A 207 -9.86 0.53 -11.61
N ILE A 208 -9.53 1.70 -12.15
CA ILE A 208 -8.52 1.85 -13.20
C ILE A 208 -7.16 1.36 -12.70
N GLN A 209 -6.78 1.71 -11.46
CA GLN A 209 -5.54 1.22 -10.86
C GLN A 209 -5.52 -0.32 -10.81
N VAL A 210 -6.62 -0.97 -10.40
CA VAL A 210 -6.70 -2.44 -10.37
C VAL A 210 -6.67 -3.06 -11.77
N TYR A 211 -7.17 -2.38 -12.80
CA TYR A 211 -7.15 -2.87 -14.19
C TYR A 211 -5.82 -2.65 -14.93
N LEU A 212 -5.06 -1.63 -14.53
CA LEU A 212 -3.74 -1.32 -15.07
C LEU A 212 -2.61 -2.08 -14.36
N ILE A 213 -2.93 -2.79 -13.28
CA ILE A 213 -2.10 -3.72 -12.51
C ILE A 213 -2.31 -5.13 -13.07
#